data_AF-A0A433RP58-F1
#
_entry.id   AF-A0A433RP58-F1
#
_cell.length_a   1.000
_cell.length_b   1.000
_cell.length_c   1.000
_cell.angle_alpha   90.00
_cell.angle_beta   90.00
_cell.angle_gamma   90.00
#
_symmetry.space_group_name_H-M   'P 1'
#
loop_
_entity.id
_entity.type
_entity.pdbx_description
1 polymer ?
#
loop_
_entity_poly.entity_id
_entity_poly.type
_entity_poly.pdbx_seq_one_letter_code
_entity_poly.pdbx_strand_id
1 'polypeptide(L)'
;MDVLEIKQYLEENYSFSTLHDCSEDDSNSQFLVQNRAIQVFDFDEIKVNEVKQRCFPSYTSLTSPDTLFFDKNNHLKLIEFKNSYSSDVKKPAVRIKCYEALILLKTRFDFKEYDKITYILVDKGPKSNRRPSTHAFLGGRCPRELKILKQEFPNLEVECYQSKEFDKRCYSILNVPTDSWKKASDRTDL
;
A
#
# COMPACT_ATOMS: atom_id res chain seq x y z
N MET A 1 16.08 -11.21 6.33
CA MET A 1 15.13 -11.49 7.43
C MET A 1 13.97 -12.26 6.83
N ASP A 2 13.33 -13.16 7.57
CA ASP A 2 12.05 -13.71 7.11
C ASP A 2 10.91 -12.70 7.31
N VAL A 3 9.75 -12.94 6.69
CA VAL A 3 8.63 -11.99 6.73
C VAL A 3 8.11 -11.73 8.15
N LEU A 4 8.20 -12.71 9.06
CA LEU A 4 7.77 -12.53 10.45
C LEU A 4 8.74 -11.64 11.21
N GLU A 5 10.05 -11.83 11.02
CA GLU A 5 11.08 -10.97 11.59
C GLU A 5 10.91 -9.51 11.12
N ILE A 6 10.58 -9.30 9.85
CA ILE A 6 10.33 -7.96 9.29
C ILE A 6 9.11 -7.33 9.94
N LYS A 7 8.01 -8.09 10.04
CA LYS A 7 6.78 -7.62 10.68
C LYS A 7 7.04 -7.22 12.14
N GLN A 8 7.72 -8.07 12.91
CA GLN A 8 8.06 -7.77 14.29
C GLN A 8 8.95 -6.53 14.40
N TYR A 9 9.96 -6.41 13.55
CA TYR A 9 10.80 -5.22 13.49
C TYR A 9 9.97 -3.95 13.27
N LEU A 10 9.02 -3.97 12.33
CA LEU A 10 8.18 -2.81 12.07
C LEU A 10 7.27 -2.49 13.26
N GLU A 11 6.67 -3.50 13.89
CA GLU A 11 5.82 -3.33 15.09
C GLU A 11 6.58 -2.75 16.30
N GLU A 12 7.88 -3.03 16.41
CA GLU A 12 8.74 -2.53 17.49
C GLU A 12 9.29 -1.12 17.24
N ASN A 13 9.45 -0.72 15.97
CA ASN A 13 10.17 0.50 15.59
C ASN A 13 9.28 1.61 15.00
N TYR A 14 8.03 1.29 14.62
CA TYR A 14 7.12 2.24 13.99
C TYR A 14 5.75 2.22 14.65
N SER A 15 5.09 3.38 14.63
CA SER A 15 3.72 3.50 15.12
C SER A 15 2.71 3.03 14.07
N PHE A 16 1.60 2.49 14.53
CA PHE A 16 0.47 2.21 13.64
C PHE A 16 -0.24 3.50 13.25
N SER A 17 -0.63 3.57 11.98
CA SER A 17 -1.58 4.53 11.43
C SER A 17 -2.89 3.80 11.06
N THR A 18 -3.78 4.48 10.34
CA THR A 18 -5.02 3.91 9.82
C THR A 18 -5.11 4.08 8.30
N LEU A 19 -5.93 3.26 7.64
CA LEU A 19 -6.20 3.44 6.20
C LEU A 19 -6.75 4.84 5.88
N HIS A 20 -7.61 5.37 6.76
CA HIS A 20 -8.12 6.74 6.66
C HIS A 20 -6.97 7.73 6.62
N ASP A 21 -6.09 7.73 7.63
CA ASP A 21 -5.04 8.75 7.78
C ASP A 21 -3.99 8.64 6.67
N CYS A 22 -3.58 7.42 6.29
CA CYS A 22 -2.68 7.22 5.14
C CYS A 22 -3.31 7.58 3.78
N SER A 23 -4.62 7.84 3.72
CA SER A 23 -5.31 8.23 2.48
C SER A 23 -5.54 9.72 2.35
N GLU A 24 -4.98 10.52 3.27
CA GLU A 24 -5.05 11.97 3.24
C GLU A 24 -4.24 12.52 2.06
N ASP A 25 -4.84 13.47 1.34
CA ASP A 25 -4.13 14.34 0.41
C ASP A 25 -3.82 15.67 1.10
N ASP A 26 -2.55 15.84 1.47
CA ASP A 26 -2.00 17.03 2.15
C ASP A 26 -2.39 18.35 1.48
N SER A 27 -2.65 18.33 0.16
CA SER A 27 -2.97 19.53 -0.61
C SER A 27 -4.36 20.09 -0.31
N ASN A 28 -5.29 19.24 0.14
CA ASN A 28 -6.71 19.58 0.29
C ASN A 28 -7.37 19.02 1.57
N SER A 29 -6.61 18.36 2.46
CA SER A 29 -7.10 17.64 3.65
C SER A 29 -8.30 16.74 3.34
N GLN A 30 -8.24 16.07 2.19
CA GLN A 30 -9.27 15.14 1.74
C GLN A 30 -8.81 13.71 1.94
N PHE A 31 -9.64 12.91 2.61
CA PHE A 31 -9.39 11.49 2.83
C PHE A 31 -10.10 10.67 1.76
N LEU A 32 -9.37 9.77 1.10
CA LEU A 32 -9.93 8.95 0.04
C LEU A 32 -10.78 7.79 0.58
N VAL A 33 -10.45 7.26 1.76
CA VAL A 33 -11.18 6.17 2.43
C VAL A 33 -11.54 6.56 3.86
N GLN A 34 -12.56 5.92 4.44
CA GLN A 34 -13.11 6.29 5.74
C GLN A 34 -12.75 5.31 6.87
N ASN A 35 -12.21 4.13 6.53
CA ASN A 35 -11.85 3.12 7.50
C ASN A 35 -10.73 3.58 8.46
N ARG A 36 -11.07 3.73 9.75
CA ARG A 36 -10.14 4.06 10.84
C ARG A 36 -9.78 2.85 11.73
N ALA A 37 -10.33 1.68 11.43
CA ALA A 37 -10.25 0.51 12.32
C ALA A 37 -9.13 -0.47 11.93
N ILE A 38 -8.75 -0.52 10.65
CA ILE A 38 -7.63 -1.34 10.21
C ILE A 38 -6.34 -0.57 10.48
N GLN A 39 -5.55 -1.09 11.41
CA GLN A 39 -4.21 -0.59 11.70
C GLN A 39 -3.25 -1.00 10.59
N VAL A 40 -2.46 -0.04 10.13
CA VAL A 40 -1.49 -0.19 9.05
C VAL A 40 -0.21 0.57 9.39
N PHE A 41 0.85 0.37 8.63
CA PHE A 41 2.04 1.22 8.72
C PHE A 41 1.97 2.34 7.69
N ASP A 42 2.29 3.56 8.13
CA ASP A 42 2.60 4.66 7.24
C ASP A 42 3.97 4.39 6.59
N PHE A 43 3.96 4.19 5.28
CA PHE A 43 5.18 3.80 4.58
C PHE A 43 6.03 5.00 4.18
N ASP A 44 5.47 6.22 4.17
CA ASP A 44 6.25 7.45 4.07
C ASP A 44 7.12 7.65 5.32
N GLU A 45 6.58 7.37 6.52
CA GLU A 45 7.34 7.40 7.77
C GLU A 45 8.52 6.41 7.73
N ILE A 46 8.24 5.15 7.38
CA ILE A 46 9.26 4.10 7.25
C ILE A 46 10.36 4.54 6.29
N LYS A 47 9.99 4.97 5.09
CA LYS A 47 10.94 5.45 4.09
C LYS A 47 11.79 6.60 4.64
N VAL A 48 11.19 7.62 5.26
CA VAL A 48 11.92 8.77 5.80
C VAL A 48 12.95 8.33 6.83
N ASN A 49 12.58 7.45 7.74
CA ASN A 49 13.48 6.96 8.79
C ASN A 49 14.60 6.08 8.21
N GLU A 50 14.28 5.17 7.30
CA GLU A 50 15.26 4.26 6.69
C GLU A 50 16.25 4.98 5.75
N VAL A 51 15.79 6.00 5.02
CA VAL A 51 16.67 6.87 4.21
C VAL A 51 17.58 7.71 5.11
N LYS A 52 17.05 8.29 6.20
CA LYS A 52 17.83 9.09 7.16
C LYS A 52 18.90 8.27 7.88
N GLN A 53 18.64 7.00 8.17
CA GLN A 53 19.60 6.07 8.78
C GLN A 53 20.75 5.65 7.85
N ARG A 54 20.85 6.24 6.64
CA ARG A 54 21.91 6.04 5.65
C ARG A 54 22.00 4.62 5.08
N CYS A 55 20.91 3.86 5.07
CA CYS A 55 20.82 2.63 4.27
C CYS A 55 20.91 2.92 2.76
N PHE A 56 20.66 4.17 2.34
CA PHE A 56 20.72 4.63 0.95
C PHE A 56 21.47 5.97 0.82
N PRO A 57 22.81 6.00 0.98
CA PRO A 57 23.57 7.26 0.98
C PRO A 57 23.49 8.03 -0.36
N SER A 58 23.07 7.38 -1.44
CA SER A 58 22.94 8.00 -2.78
C SER A 58 21.52 8.40 -3.15
N TYR A 59 20.49 8.02 -2.38
CA TYR A 59 19.10 8.30 -2.70
C TYR A 59 18.55 9.35 -1.72
N THR A 60 18.53 10.61 -2.14
CA THR A 60 18.01 11.73 -1.33
C THR A 60 16.51 11.92 -1.47
N SER A 61 15.84 11.25 -2.42
CA SER A 61 14.42 11.47 -2.72
C SER A 61 13.71 10.20 -3.23
N LEU A 62 13.73 9.10 -2.47
CA LEU A 62 12.82 8.00 -2.77
C LEU A 62 11.36 8.47 -2.59
N THR A 63 10.48 7.95 -3.42
CA THR A 63 9.04 7.98 -3.25
C THR A 63 8.56 6.59 -2.80
N SER A 64 7.41 6.56 -2.14
CA SER A 64 6.84 5.34 -1.57
C SER A 64 5.34 5.32 -1.79
N PRO A 65 4.73 4.13 -1.83
CA PRO A 65 3.33 3.95 -1.52
C PRO A 65 3.01 4.55 -0.15
N ASP A 66 1.75 4.91 0.05
CA ASP A 66 1.34 5.59 1.28
C ASP A 66 1.23 4.58 2.45
N THR A 67 0.96 3.31 2.16
CA THR A 67 0.73 2.29 3.20
C THR A 67 1.47 0.98 2.97
N LEU A 68 1.90 0.39 4.08
CA LEU A 68 2.39 -0.99 4.18
C LEU A 68 1.52 -1.80 5.16
N PHE A 69 1.13 -3.01 4.75
CA PHE A 69 0.28 -3.90 5.55
C PHE A 69 0.64 -5.38 5.34
N PHE A 70 0.56 -6.19 6.40
CA PHE A 70 0.67 -7.66 6.31
C PHE A 70 -0.69 -8.31 6.54
N ASP A 71 -1.13 -9.13 5.58
CA ASP A 71 -2.38 -9.89 5.74
C ASP A 71 -2.24 -11.02 6.77
N LYS A 72 -3.35 -11.73 7.06
CA LYS A 72 -3.33 -12.85 8.01
C LYS A 72 -2.41 -14.02 7.65
N ASN A 73 -2.00 -14.12 6.39
CA ASN A 73 -1.07 -15.11 5.88
C ASN A 73 0.36 -14.55 5.75
N ASN A 74 0.61 -13.35 6.30
CA ASN A 74 1.85 -12.59 6.17
C ASN A 74 2.21 -12.22 4.72
N HIS A 75 1.23 -12.11 3.82
CA HIS A 75 1.49 -11.50 2.53
C HIS A 75 1.59 -9.99 2.67
N LEU A 76 2.60 -9.42 2.02
CA LEU A 76 2.81 -7.98 2.02
C LEU A 76 1.84 -7.29 1.05
N LYS A 77 1.17 -6.25 1.54
CA LYS A 77 0.29 -5.36 0.79
C LYS A 77 0.88 -3.95 0.83
N LEU A 78 1.19 -3.41 -0.34
CA LEU A 78 1.56 -2.00 -0.51
C LEU A 78 0.35 -1.27 -1.08
N ILE A 79 -0.09 -0.17 -0.48
CA ILE A 79 -1.28 0.55 -0.91
C ILE A 79 -0.91 1.99 -1.28
N GLU A 80 -1.35 2.41 -2.45
CA GLU A 80 -1.23 3.77 -2.96
C GLU A 80 -2.63 4.37 -3.13
N PHE A 81 -2.89 5.47 -2.45
CA PHE A 81 -4.09 6.28 -2.57
C PHE A 81 -3.84 7.43 -3.56
N LYS A 82 -4.67 7.50 -4.60
CA LYS A 82 -4.69 8.60 -5.55
C LYS A 82 -5.99 9.35 -5.45
N ASN A 83 -5.93 10.57 -4.91
CA ASN A 83 -7.06 11.48 -4.82
C ASN A 83 -7.48 12.11 -6.17
N SER A 84 -7.30 11.35 -7.26
CA SER A 84 -7.59 11.69 -8.64
C SER A 84 -8.50 10.62 -9.24
N TYR A 85 -9.22 10.96 -10.31
CA TYR A 85 -9.97 9.97 -11.06
C TYR A 85 -9.03 9.06 -11.84
N SER A 86 -9.46 7.82 -12.13
CA SER A 86 -8.61 6.79 -12.76
C SER A 86 -7.95 7.25 -14.08
N SER A 87 -8.65 8.08 -14.87
CA SER A 87 -8.13 8.64 -16.13
C SER A 87 -6.96 9.60 -15.94
N ASP A 88 -6.88 10.23 -14.77
CA ASP A 88 -5.92 11.29 -14.45
C ASP A 88 -4.73 10.74 -13.66
N VAL A 89 -4.79 9.49 -13.22
CA VAL A 89 -3.68 8.85 -12.49
C VAL A 89 -2.46 8.75 -13.39
N LYS A 90 -1.37 9.40 -12.98
CA LYS A 90 -0.06 9.34 -13.64
C LYS A 90 0.58 7.96 -13.43
N LYS A 91 0.23 6.98 -14.27
CA LYS A 91 0.74 5.60 -14.22
C LYS A 91 2.27 5.47 -14.11
N PRO A 92 3.11 6.30 -14.78
CA PRO A 92 4.56 6.25 -14.58
C PRO A 92 4.99 6.57 -13.14
N ALA A 93 4.33 7.54 -12.48
CA ALA A 93 4.64 7.90 -11.10
C ALA A 93 4.28 6.77 -10.12
N VAL A 94 3.15 6.10 -10.32
CA VAL A 94 2.76 4.91 -9.55
C VAL A 94 3.78 3.77 -9.71
N ARG A 95 4.29 3.56 -10.93
CA ARG A 95 5.34 2.56 -11.19
C ARG A 95 6.62 2.86 -10.41
N ILE A 96 7.09 4.11 -10.44
CA ILE A 96 8.30 4.52 -9.72
C ILE A 96 8.14 4.27 -8.23
N LYS A 97 7.01 4.69 -7.63
CA LYS A 97 6.68 4.38 -6.22
C LYS A 97 6.77 2.89 -5.90
N CYS A 98 6.19 2.03 -6.74
CA CYS A 98 6.28 0.59 -6.57
C CYS A 98 7.73 0.08 -6.64
N TYR A 99 8.51 0.50 -7.63
CA TYR A 99 9.90 0.06 -7.79
C TYR A 99 10.77 0.50 -6.61
N GLU A 100 10.66 1.75 -6.19
CA GLU A 100 11.47 2.29 -5.10
C GLU A 100 11.11 1.64 -3.76
N ALA A 101 9.83 1.35 -3.52
CA ALA A 101 9.41 0.52 -2.40
C ALA A 101 10.03 -0.87 -2.43
N LEU A 102 10.00 -1.57 -3.57
CA LEU A 102 10.56 -2.91 -3.70
C LEU A 102 12.08 -2.92 -3.51
N ILE A 103 12.78 -1.89 -4.03
CA ILE A 103 14.21 -1.70 -3.81
C ILE A 103 14.47 -1.50 -2.32
N LEU A 104 13.70 -0.63 -1.65
CA LEU A 104 13.83 -0.39 -0.21
C LEU A 104 13.62 -1.69 0.58
N LEU A 105 12.55 -2.41 0.30
CA LEU A 105 12.23 -3.68 0.96
C LEU A 105 13.33 -4.72 0.77
N LYS A 106 13.82 -4.89 -0.47
CA LYS A 106 14.89 -5.84 -0.79
C LYS A 106 16.21 -5.49 -0.09
N THR A 107 16.61 -4.23 -0.13
CA THR A 107 17.92 -3.82 0.39
C THR A 107 17.94 -3.64 1.90
N ARG A 108 16.83 -3.21 2.51
CA ARG A 108 16.74 -2.98 3.96
C ARG A 108 16.31 -4.21 4.74
N PHE A 109 15.36 -4.97 4.20
CA PHE A 109 14.72 -6.09 4.89
C PHE A 109 15.05 -7.45 4.27
N ASP A 110 15.82 -7.48 3.17
CA ASP A 110 16.15 -8.71 2.42
C ASP A 110 14.89 -9.43 1.90
N PHE A 111 13.88 -8.64 1.52
CA PHE A 111 12.66 -9.16 0.88
C PHE A 111 13.02 -9.85 -0.44
N LYS A 112 12.54 -11.08 -0.62
CA LYS A 112 12.91 -11.92 -1.77
C LYS A 112 11.93 -11.73 -2.92
N GLU A 113 12.42 -11.93 -4.12
CA GLU A 113 11.64 -11.82 -5.38
C GLU A 113 10.46 -12.81 -5.43
N TYR A 114 10.50 -13.86 -4.60
CA TYR A 114 9.46 -14.88 -4.50
C TYR A 114 8.47 -14.63 -3.36
N ASP A 115 8.69 -13.65 -2.50
CA ASP A 115 7.72 -13.31 -1.46
C ASP A 115 6.46 -12.76 -2.12
N LYS A 116 5.29 -13.14 -1.60
CA LYS A 116 4.02 -12.72 -2.18
C LYS A 116 3.72 -11.27 -1.80
N ILE A 117 3.80 -10.38 -2.79
CA ILE A 117 3.53 -8.95 -2.64
C ILE A 117 2.32 -8.59 -3.50
N THR A 118 1.39 -7.83 -2.94
CA THR A 118 0.33 -7.19 -3.72
C THR A 118 0.46 -5.68 -3.63
N TYR A 119 0.59 -5.02 -4.77
CA TYR A 119 0.48 -3.58 -4.89
C TYR A 119 -0.96 -3.20 -5.20
N ILE A 120 -1.58 -2.38 -4.36
CA ILE A 120 -2.98 -1.97 -4.45
C ILE A 120 -3.03 -0.48 -4.74
N LEU A 121 -3.58 -0.11 -5.90
CA LEU A 121 -3.88 1.29 -6.22
C LEU A 121 -5.35 1.57 -5.91
N VAL A 122 -5.62 2.58 -5.09
CA VAL A 122 -6.97 3.05 -4.77
C VAL A 122 -7.16 4.45 -5.35
N ASP A 123 -8.20 4.66 -6.15
CA ASP A 123 -8.47 5.97 -6.79
C ASP A 123 -9.93 6.43 -6.59
N LYS A 124 -10.28 7.65 -7.02
CA LYS A 124 -11.67 8.16 -6.94
C LYS A 124 -12.67 7.38 -7.83
N GLY A 125 -12.20 6.50 -8.70
CA GLY A 125 -12.97 5.87 -9.77
C GLY A 125 -13.06 6.74 -11.04
N PRO A 126 -13.95 6.38 -11.98
CA PRO A 126 -14.09 7.10 -13.24
C PRO A 126 -14.79 8.47 -13.06
N LYS A 127 -14.37 9.48 -13.83
CA LYS A 127 -15.00 10.82 -13.88
C LYS A 127 -16.48 10.84 -14.27
N SER A 128 -16.99 9.78 -14.88
CA SER A 128 -18.39 9.67 -15.34
C SER A 128 -18.87 8.24 -15.22
N ASN A 129 -20.20 8.02 -15.22
CA ASN A 129 -20.84 6.70 -15.32
C ASN A 129 -20.51 5.96 -16.64
N ARG A 130 -19.67 6.53 -17.52
CA ARG A 130 -19.13 5.79 -18.66
C ARG A 130 -18.27 4.65 -18.09
N ARG A 131 -18.76 3.43 -18.31
CA ARG A 131 -17.96 2.21 -18.10
C ARG A 131 -16.58 2.45 -18.70
N PRO A 132 -15.49 2.32 -17.93
CA PRO A 132 -14.16 2.60 -18.44
C PRO A 132 -13.94 1.77 -19.70
N SER A 133 -13.56 2.43 -20.79
CA SER A 133 -13.24 1.80 -22.07
C SER A 133 -11.89 1.10 -21.93
N THR A 134 -11.86 0.01 -21.18
CA THR A 134 -10.84 -1.03 -21.17
C THR A 134 -11.34 -2.13 -20.24
N HIS A 135 -11.31 -3.37 -20.73
CA HIS A 135 -11.74 -4.60 -20.08
C HIS A 135 -11.02 -4.98 -18.75
N ALA A 136 -10.60 -4.09 -17.85
CA ALA A 136 -9.62 -4.47 -16.83
C ALA A 136 -9.71 -3.78 -15.46
N PHE A 137 -10.87 -3.67 -14.80
CA PHE A 137 -10.92 -3.11 -13.43
C PHE A 137 -11.97 -3.75 -12.50
N LEU A 138 -12.29 -5.04 -12.71
CA LEU A 138 -13.06 -5.85 -11.76
C LEU A 138 -12.27 -7.13 -11.49
N GLY A 139 -11.76 -7.31 -10.27
CA GLY A 139 -11.20 -8.58 -9.79
C GLY A 139 -9.69 -8.79 -9.94
N GLY A 140 -8.86 -7.88 -9.41
CA GLY A 140 -7.45 -8.18 -9.12
C GLY A 140 -6.50 -8.34 -10.32
N ARG A 141 -6.86 -7.81 -11.51
CA ARG A 141 -5.99 -7.89 -12.69
C ARG A 141 -5.13 -6.64 -12.86
N CYS A 142 -3.83 -6.86 -12.98
CA CYS A 142 -2.81 -5.83 -13.24
C CYS A 142 -3.07 -5.10 -14.58
N PRO A 143 -3.14 -3.75 -14.57
CA PRO A 143 -3.24 -2.93 -15.78
C PRO A 143 -2.10 -3.24 -16.75
N ARG A 144 -2.37 -3.22 -18.07
CA ARG A 144 -1.38 -3.58 -19.10
C ARG A 144 -0.08 -2.78 -18.97
N GLU A 145 -0.19 -1.53 -18.59
CA GLU A 145 0.91 -0.58 -18.41
C GLU A 145 1.72 -0.83 -17.13
N LEU A 146 1.16 -1.56 -16.16
CA LEU A 146 1.83 -1.98 -14.93
C LEU A 146 2.35 -3.42 -15.02
N LYS A 147 2.04 -4.16 -16.09
CA LYS A 147 2.53 -5.54 -16.30
C LYS A 147 4.05 -5.65 -16.39
N ILE A 148 4.74 -4.56 -16.73
CA ILE A 148 6.20 -4.50 -16.71
C ILE A 148 6.75 -4.85 -15.32
N LEU A 149 6.05 -4.42 -14.25
CA LEU A 149 6.43 -4.74 -12.87
C LEU A 149 6.44 -6.25 -12.61
N LYS A 150 5.55 -7.00 -13.25
CA LYS A 150 5.47 -8.47 -13.13
C LYS A 150 6.59 -9.21 -13.84
N GLN A 151 7.25 -8.59 -14.82
CA GLN A 151 8.40 -9.21 -15.49
C GLN A 151 9.64 -9.17 -14.59
N GLU A 152 9.77 -8.10 -13.80
CA GLU A 152 10.88 -7.91 -12.88
C GLU A 152 10.63 -8.55 -11.50
N PHE A 153 9.37 -8.64 -11.09
CA PHE A 153 8.95 -9.26 -9.82
C PHE A 153 7.83 -10.28 -10.10
N PRO A 154 8.16 -11.57 -10.36
CA PRO A 154 7.20 -12.54 -10.87
C PRO A 154 6.03 -12.82 -9.91
N ASN A 155 6.24 -12.66 -8.60
CA ASN A 155 5.22 -12.85 -7.57
C ASN A 155 4.52 -11.56 -7.13
N LEU A 156 4.77 -10.44 -7.82
CA LEU A 156 4.05 -9.19 -7.61
C LEU A 156 2.65 -9.25 -8.26
N GLU A 157 1.63 -9.17 -7.44
CA GLU A 157 0.25 -8.91 -7.86
C GLU A 157 0.01 -7.39 -7.87
N VAL A 158 -0.78 -6.91 -8.83
CA VAL A 158 -1.17 -5.49 -8.88
C VAL A 158 -2.68 -5.45 -9.02
N GLU A 159 -3.33 -4.77 -8.09
CA GLU A 159 -4.77 -4.61 -8.00
C GLU A 159 -5.14 -3.14 -8.01
N CYS A 160 -6.34 -2.84 -8.49
CA CYS A 160 -6.87 -1.49 -8.55
C CYS A 160 -8.30 -1.49 -8.05
N TYR A 161 -8.62 -0.57 -7.14
CA TYR A 161 -9.96 -0.42 -6.58
C TYR A 161 -10.41 1.04 -6.61
N GLN A 162 -11.71 1.23 -6.81
CA GLN A 162 -12.33 2.52 -6.54
C GLN A 162 -12.45 2.70 -5.03
N SER A 163 -12.27 3.93 -4.54
CA SER A 163 -12.23 4.22 -3.11
C SER A 163 -13.45 3.73 -2.36
N LYS A 164 -14.67 3.97 -2.89
CA LYS A 164 -15.92 3.50 -2.29
C LYS A 164 -16.05 1.98 -2.23
N GLU A 165 -15.50 1.27 -3.22
CA GLU A 165 -15.49 -0.19 -3.21
C GLU A 165 -14.46 -0.71 -2.20
N PHE A 166 -13.26 -0.14 -2.23
CA PHE A 166 -12.18 -0.48 -1.31
C PHE A 166 -12.64 -0.29 0.14
N ASP A 167 -13.24 0.85 0.46
CA ASP A 167 -13.70 1.15 1.82
C ASP A 167 -14.76 0.15 2.31
N LYS A 168 -15.70 -0.23 1.44
CA LYS A 168 -16.72 -1.26 1.74
C LYS A 168 -16.15 -2.66 1.91
N ARG A 169 -15.03 -2.97 1.24
CA ARG A 169 -14.50 -4.33 1.11
C ARG A 169 -13.11 -4.51 1.73
N CYS A 170 -12.56 -3.47 2.37
CA CYS A 170 -11.17 -3.40 2.82
C CYS A 170 -10.78 -4.61 3.67
N TYR A 171 -11.64 -5.05 4.59
CA TYR A 171 -11.40 -6.27 5.39
C TYR A 171 -11.21 -7.54 4.55
N SER A 172 -11.99 -7.69 3.48
CA SER A 172 -11.89 -8.84 2.57
C SER A 172 -10.72 -8.71 1.60
N ILE A 173 -10.47 -7.51 1.06
CA ILE A 173 -9.38 -7.22 0.12
C ILE A 173 -8.02 -7.41 0.82
N LEU A 174 -7.90 -6.84 2.02
CA LEU A 174 -6.69 -6.93 2.82
C LEU A 174 -6.59 -8.24 3.60
N ASN A 175 -7.64 -9.06 3.62
CA ASN A 175 -7.65 -10.35 4.32
C ASN A 175 -7.14 -10.21 5.78
N VAL A 176 -7.74 -9.24 6.48
CA VAL A 176 -7.29 -8.78 7.81
C VAL A 176 -7.32 -9.93 8.82
N PRO A 177 -6.31 -10.06 9.70
CA PRO A 177 -6.32 -11.04 10.78
C PRO A 177 -7.56 -10.88 11.67
N THR A 178 -8.16 -11.99 12.11
CA THR A 178 -9.32 -11.96 13.01
C THR A 178 -8.95 -11.61 14.46
N ASP A 179 -7.67 -11.69 14.83
CA ASP A 179 -7.20 -11.46 16.19
C ASP A 179 -6.75 -10.01 16.46
N SER A 180 -6.53 -9.21 15.41
CA SER A 180 -6.19 -7.78 15.54
C SER A 180 -7.36 -6.94 16.11
N TRP A 181 -8.56 -7.51 16.15
CA TRP A 181 -9.78 -6.89 16.67
C TRP A 181 -9.80 -6.76 18.20
N LYS A 182 -8.88 -7.42 18.91
CA LYS A 182 -8.85 -7.40 20.39
C LYS A 182 -7.94 -6.34 20.99
N LYS A 183 -6.96 -5.79 20.25
CA LYS A 183 -6.06 -4.75 20.81
C LYS A 183 -6.61 -3.33 20.71
N ALA A 184 -7.58 -3.08 19.82
CA ALA A 184 -8.19 -1.76 19.65
C ALA A 184 -9.24 -1.43 20.72
N SER A 185 -9.89 -2.44 21.34
CA SER A 185 -10.85 -2.23 22.43
C SER A 185 -10.19 -1.97 23.79
N ASP A 186 -8.91 -2.29 23.95
CA ASP A 186 -8.20 -2.21 25.23
C ASP A 186 -7.39 -0.90 25.38
N ARG A 187 -7.53 0.05 24.44
CA ARG A 187 -6.82 1.34 24.46
C ARG A 187 -7.74 2.57 24.54
N THR A 188 -9.03 2.40 24.82
CA THR A 188 -9.95 3.54 25.02
C THR A 188 -10.14 3.97 26.48
N ASP A 189 -9.42 3.38 27.43
CA ASP A 189 -9.39 3.87 28.80
C ASP A 189 -7.96 4.29 29.18
N LEU A 190 -7.65 5.58 28.99
CA LEU A 190 -6.72 6.39 29.79
C LEU A 190 -6.84 7.87 29.40
#